data_AF-A0A8X7TQE9-F1
#
_entry.id   AF-A0A8X7TQE9-F1
#
_cell.length_a   1.000
_cell.length_b   1.000
_cell.length_c   1.000
_cell.angle_alpha   90.00
_cell.angle_beta   90.00
_cell.angle_gamma   90.00
#
_symmetry.space_group_name_H-M   'P 1'
#
loop_
_entity.id
_entity.type
_entity.pdbx_description
1 polymer ?
#
loop_
_entity_poly.entity_id
_entity_poly.type
_entity_poly.pdbx_seq_one_letter_code
_entity_poly.pdbx_strand_id
1 'polypeptide(L)'
;MSLFESWLPLEINKVVVQTFEDVKSKEKLKAANAIFYFSFKNLNAPPHGLCQDHRVIIRRTTDGLPGHICLDINSCTVFNPVLNN
;
A
#
# COMPACT_ATOMS: atom_id res chain seq x y z
N MET A 1 12.39 16.80 13.20
CA MET A 1 11.32 15.82 12.89
C MET A 1 11.95 14.70 12.07
N SER A 2 11.64 13.44 12.38
CA SER A 2 12.08 12.34 11.52
C SER A 2 11.35 12.43 10.18
N LEU A 3 11.95 11.87 9.13
CA LEU A 3 11.35 11.81 7.81
C LEU A 3 10.07 10.96 7.76
N PHE A 4 9.70 10.28 8.85
CA PHE A 4 8.51 9.44 8.94
C PHE A 4 7.30 10.24 9.48
N GLU A 5 7.54 11.13 10.45
CA GLU A 5 6.50 12.01 11.02
C GLU A 5 5.92 12.97 9.99
N SER A 6 6.69 13.36 8.97
CA SER A 6 6.20 14.23 7.88
C SER A 6 5.26 13.51 6.90
N TRP A 7 5.12 12.18 7.01
CA TRP A 7 4.27 11.37 6.13
C TRP A 7 2.96 10.96 6.78
N LEU A 8 2.79 11.23 8.07
CA LEU A 8 1.56 10.97 8.79
C LEU A 8 0.78 12.28 8.97
N PRO A 9 -0.57 12.25 8.97
CA PRO A 9 -1.41 11.07 8.81
C PRO A 9 -1.57 10.65 7.33
N LEU A 10 -1.75 9.33 7.12
CA LEU A 10 -2.10 8.76 5.82
C LEU A 10 -3.60 8.48 5.74
N GLU A 11 -4.21 8.78 4.60
CA GLU A 11 -5.59 8.38 4.28
C GLU A 11 -5.57 7.20 3.31
N ILE A 12 -6.09 6.04 3.72
CA ILE A 12 -6.17 4.86 2.84
C ILE A 12 -7.41 5.01 1.95
N ASN A 13 -7.19 5.16 0.63
CA ASN A 13 -8.27 5.32 -0.35
C ASN A 13 -8.87 3.97 -0.77
N LYS A 14 -8.01 2.96 -1.00
CA LYS A 14 -8.44 1.66 -1.52
C LYS A 14 -7.45 0.57 -1.12
N VAL A 15 -8.00 -0.59 -0.78
CA VAL A 15 -7.24 -1.83 -0.58
C VAL A 15 -7.91 -2.92 -1.40
N VAL A 16 -7.11 -3.60 -2.23
CA VAL A 16 -7.53 -4.82 -2.94
C VAL A 16 -6.61 -5.93 -2.52
N VAL A 17 -7.18 -7.08 -2.19
CA VAL A 17 -6.43 -8.27 -1.77
C VAL A 17 -6.69 -9.39 -2.76
N GLN A 18 -5.62 -9.87 -3.36
CA GLN A 18 -5.63 -11.00 -4.29
C GLN A 18 -4.94 -12.19 -3.63
N THR A 19 -5.62 -13.31 -3.63
CA THR A 19 -5.14 -14.60 -3.11
C THR A 19 -5.16 -15.61 -4.24
N PHE A 20 -4.29 -16.62 -4.18
CA PHE A 20 -4.34 -17.73 -5.13
C PHE A 20 -5.53 -18.65 -4.88
N GLU A 21 -5.85 -18.88 -3.61
CA GLU A 21 -7.00 -19.67 -3.18
C GLU A 21 -8.28 -18.85 -3.27
N ASP A 22 -9.39 -19.50 -3.60
CA ASP A 22 -10.73 -18.92 -3.50
C ASP A 22 -11.20 -18.91 -2.04
N VAL A 23 -10.64 -17.96 -1.28
CA VAL A 23 -10.99 -17.70 0.12
C VAL A 23 -12.07 -16.63 0.22
N LYS A 24 -12.95 -16.79 1.21
CA LYS A 24 -14.00 -15.81 1.51
C LYS A 24 -13.39 -14.44 1.74
N SER A 25 -14.08 -13.37 1.34
CA SER A 25 -13.55 -11.99 1.35
C SER A 25 -12.91 -11.59 2.69
N LYS A 26 -13.52 -11.94 3.84
CA LYS A 26 -12.98 -11.63 5.17
C LYS A 26 -11.70 -12.43 5.53
N GLU A 27 -11.50 -13.57 4.91
CA GLU A 27 -10.39 -14.48 5.16
C GLU A 27 -9.18 -14.16 4.28
N LYS A 28 -9.35 -13.42 3.18
CA LYS A 28 -8.26 -13.00 2.29
C LYS A 28 -7.12 -12.28 3.01
N LEU A 29 -7.42 -11.48 4.03
CA LEU A 29 -6.41 -10.80 4.85
C LEU A 29 -5.53 -11.78 5.65
N LYS A 30 -6.07 -12.95 5.98
CA LYS A 30 -5.40 -14.01 6.77
C LYS A 30 -4.72 -15.06 5.89
N ALA A 31 -4.91 -15.03 4.57
CA ALA A 31 -4.35 -16.02 3.66
C ALA A 31 -2.82 -16.02 3.71
N ALA A 32 -2.19 -17.19 3.77
CA ALA A 32 -0.72 -17.30 3.91
C ALA A 32 0.02 -16.50 2.82
N ASN A 33 -0.34 -16.74 1.56
CA ASN A 33 0.19 -16.04 0.40
C ASN A 33 -0.85 -15.09 -0.18
N ALA A 34 -0.50 -13.82 -0.34
CA ALA A 34 -1.41 -12.80 -0.86
C ALA A 34 -0.66 -11.64 -1.52
N ILE A 35 -1.29 -11.01 -2.50
CA ILE A 35 -0.86 -9.73 -3.08
C ILE A 35 -1.85 -8.66 -2.65
N PHE A 36 -1.34 -7.61 -2.04
CA PHE A 36 -2.09 -6.46 -1.60
C PHE A 36 -1.79 -5.28 -2.51
N TYR A 37 -2.84 -4.63 -2.98
CA TYR A 37 -2.77 -3.39 -3.72
C TYR A 37 -3.38 -2.29 -2.85
N PHE A 38 -2.55 -1.35 -2.41
CA PHE A 38 -2.99 -0.21 -1.65
C PHE A 38 -2.92 1.05 -2.50
N SER A 39 -3.87 1.94 -2.31
CA SER A 39 -3.72 3.34 -2.65
C SER A 39 -4.03 4.19 -1.44
N PHE A 40 -3.18 5.18 -1.17
CA PHE A 40 -3.31 6.06 -0.02
C PHE A 40 -2.79 7.46 -0.35
N LYS A 41 -3.18 8.44 0.47
CA LYS A 41 -2.71 9.81 0.41
C LYS A 41 -1.94 10.20 1.65
N ASN A 42 -0.96 11.09 1.49
CA ASN A 42 -0.34 11.79 2.60
C ASN A 42 -1.08 13.11 2.84
N LEU A 43 -1.77 13.23 3.99
CA LEU A 43 -2.58 14.39 4.31
C LEU A 43 -1.74 15.63 4.65
N ASN A 44 -0.48 15.41 5.05
CA ASN A 44 0.47 16.49 5.35
C ASN A 44 1.38 16.81 4.14
N ALA A 45 1.12 16.21 2.97
CA ALA A 45 1.85 16.56 1.76
C ALA A 45 1.57 18.03 1.39
N PRO A 46 2.61 18.82 1.02
CA PRO A 46 2.41 20.19 0.60
C PRO A 46 1.40 20.31 -0.56
N PRO A 47 0.58 21.38 -0.62
CA PRO A 47 -0.40 21.60 -1.71
C PRO A 47 0.23 21.62 -3.11
N HIS A 48 1.51 21.97 -3.21
CA HIS A 48 2.31 21.97 -4.44
C HIS A 48 3.31 20.80 -4.51
N GLY A 49 3.19 19.83 -3.59
CA GLY A 49 4.01 18.63 -3.53
C GLY A 49 3.54 17.62 -4.57
N LEU A 50 4.50 17.13 -5.36
CA LEU A 50 4.32 16.29 -6.56
C LEU A 50 3.70 14.89 -6.30
N CYS A 51 3.22 14.61 -5.10
CA CYS A 51 3.12 13.24 -4.60
C CYS A 51 2.05 13.06 -3.53
N GLN A 52 0.81 13.50 -3.81
CA GLN A 52 -0.30 13.29 -2.88
C GLN A 52 -0.87 11.88 -2.97
N ASP A 53 -0.87 11.26 -4.15
CA ASP A 53 -1.43 9.92 -4.37
C ASP A 53 -0.33 8.87 -4.51
N HIS A 54 -0.38 7.87 -3.64
CA HIS A 54 0.54 6.73 -3.64
C HIS A 54 -0.19 5.46 -4.01
N ARG A 55 0.48 4.59 -4.75
CA ARG A 55 0.07 3.21 -4.96
C ARG A 55 1.20 2.29 -4.57
N VAL A 56 0.89 1.21 -3.84
CA VAL A 56 1.87 0.21 -3.46
C VAL A 56 1.30 -1.18 -3.65
N ILE A 57 2.15 -2.05 -4.17
CA ILE A 57 1.91 -3.48 -4.32
C ILE A 57 2.80 -4.17 -3.29
N ILE A 58 2.19 -4.95 -2.41
CA ILE A 58 2.88 -5.74 -1.40
C ILE A 58 2.56 -7.20 -1.67
N ARG A 59 3.58 -8.01 -1.99
CA ARG A 59 3.44 -9.45 -2.10
C ARG A 59 3.91 -10.10 -0.81
N ARG A 60 3.01 -10.77 -0.11
CA ARG A 60 3.30 -11.62 1.04
C ARG A 60 3.46 -13.06 0.59
N THR A 61 4.58 -13.67 0.96
CA THR A 61 4.83 -15.10 0.77
C THR A 61 5.34 -15.74 2.06
N THR A 62 5.10 -17.04 2.22
CA THR A 62 5.62 -17.86 3.32
C THR A 62 5.99 -19.25 2.79
N ASP A 63 7.01 -19.86 3.39
CA ASP A 63 7.44 -21.23 3.14
C ASP A 63 6.65 -22.27 3.97
N GLY A 64 5.71 -21.81 4.81
CA GLY A 64 4.90 -22.65 5.70
C GLY A 64 5.52 -22.87 7.09
N LEU A 65 6.75 -22.40 7.32
CA LEU A 65 7.37 -22.43 8.65
C LEU A 65 6.81 -21.29 9.53
N PRO A 66 6.44 -21.56 10.79
CA PRO A 66 5.95 -20.52 11.68
C PRO A 66 6.93 -19.35 11.81
N GLY A 67 6.43 -18.13 11.58
CA GLY A 67 7.23 -16.90 11.67
C GLY A 67 8.03 -16.54 10.42
N HIS A 68 8.08 -17.41 9.40
CA HIS A 68 8.77 -17.13 8.14
C HIS A 68 7.83 -16.41 7.17
N ILE A 69 8.08 -15.13 6.96
CA ILE A 69 7.31 -14.28 6.03
C ILE A 69 8.28 -13.45 5.20
N CYS A 70 8.10 -13.48 3.89
CA CYS A 70 8.78 -12.58 2.95
C CYS A 70 7.78 -11.56 2.42
N LEU A 71 8.17 -10.29 2.43
CA LEU A 71 7.40 -9.17 1.88
C LEU A 71 8.19 -8.51 0.74
N ASP A 72 7.67 -8.63 -0.48
CA ASP A 72 8.17 -7.86 -1.62
C ASP A 72 7.32 -6.62 -1.80
N ILE A 73 7.95 -5.45 -1.86
CA ILE A 73 7.25 -4.16 -1.88
C ILE A 73 7.67 -3.40 -3.13
N ASN A 74 6.68 -2.97 -3.91
CA ASN A 74 6.89 -2.06 -5.04
C ASN A 74 5.92 -0.89 -4.92
N SER A 75 6.45 0.34 -4.87
CA SER A 75 5.67 1.55 -4.74
C SER A 75 5.85 2.44 -5.97
N CYS A 76 4.76 3.09 -6.38
CA CYS A 76 4.81 4.17 -7.35
C CYS A 76 4.07 5.39 -6.81
N THR A 77 4.63 6.54 -7.12
CA THR A 77 4.05 7.84 -6.83
C THR A 77 3.30 8.29 -8.08
N VAL A 78 2.00 8.54 -7.96
CA VAL A 78 1.21 9.01 -9.09
C VAL A 78 1.34 10.53 -9.15
N PHE A 79 2.05 11.02 -10.15
CA PHE A 79 2.11 12.44 -10.44
C PHE A 79 0.76 12.89 -11.02
N ASN A 80 0.11 13.87 -10.39
CA ASN A 80 -1.11 14.47 -10.91
C ASN A 80 -0.77 15.88 -11.44
N PRO A 81 -0.59 16.06 -12.76
CA PRO A 81 -0.10 17.33 -13.33
C PRO A 81 -1.14 18.47 -13.34
N VAL A 82 -2.31 18.30 -12.72
CA VAL A 82 -3.41 19.27 -12.82
C VAL A 82 -3.31 20.35 -11.74
N LEU A 83 -2.28 21.19 -11.79
CA LEU A 83 -2.26 22.51 -11.15
C LEU A 83 -1.34 23.44 -11.96
N ASN A 84 -1.70 23.72 -13.21
CA ASN A 84 -1.24 24.88 -13.96
C ASN A 84 -2.42 25.39 -14.78
N ASN A 85 -3.24 26.25 -14.18
CA ASN A 85 -4.14 27.20 -14.84
C ASN A 85 -4.41 28.35 -13.86
#